data_AF-A0A662DG85-F1
#
_entry.id   AF-A0A662DG85-F1
#
_cell.length_a   1.000
_cell.length_b   1.000
_cell.length_c   1.000
_cell.angle_alpha   90.00
_cell.angle_beta   90.00
_cell.angle_gamma   90.00
#
_symmetry.space_group_name_H-M   'P 1'
#
loop_
_entity.id
_entity.type
_entity.pdbx_description
1 polymer ?
#
loop_
_entity_poly.entity_id
_entity_poly.type
_entity_poly.pdbx_seq_one_letter_code
_entity_poly.pdbx_strand_id
1 'polypeptide(L)'
;MNPADGTLAWLLVIGLGVPLVMLWLVAYVDVARRKDLRVGRKVLWAGAIFFGAYVGIAAYFVMRPLPPVMGKDRRATTPRSSQLVADLESLRQSHDEGAVTADDYLARKRDLLGLT
;
A
#
# COMPACT_ATOMS: atom_id res chain seq x y z
N MET A 1 17.01 -15.12 -4.14
CA MET A 1 15.81 -15.82 -3.63
C MET A 1 16.25 -16.67 -2.47
N ASN A 2 15.78 -16.38 -1.26
CA ASN A 2 16.15 -17.15 -0.07
C ASN A 2 15.36 -18.48 -0.14
N PRO A 3 15.97 -19.67 -0.04
CA PRO A 3 15.24 -20.94 -0.11
C PRO A 3 14.12 -21.04 0.94
N ALA A 4 14.24 -20.32 2.05
CA ALA A 4 13.20 -20.18 3.07
C ALA A 4 11.88 -19.56 2.53
N ASP A 5 11.97 -18.63 1.57
CA ASP A 5 10.79 -17.96 0.97
C ASP A 5 9.94 -18.96 0.17
N GLY A 6 10.61 -19.87 -0.54
CA GLY A 6 9.94 -20.91 -1.33
C GLY A 6 9.22 -21.93 -0.44
N THR A 7 9.87 -22.38 0.63
CA THR A 7 9.27 -23.34 1.58
C THR A 7 8.04 -22.75 2.26
N LEU A 8 8.09 -21.50 2.72
CA LEU A 8 6.96 -20.85 3.36
C LEU A 8 5.78 -20.67 2.38
N ALA A 9 6.07 -20.28 1.13
CA ALA A 9 5.05 -20.21 0.10
C ALA A 9 4.36 -21.57 -0.14
N TRP A 10 5.13 -22.66 -0.23
CA TRP A 10 4.57 -24.01 -0.38
C TRP A 10 3.73 -24.44 0.83
N LEU A 11 4.17 -24.13 2.06
CA LEU A 11 3.40 -24.43 3.26
C LEU A 11 2.07 -23.66 3.30
N LEU A 12 2.04 -22.41 2.86
CA LEU A 12 0.79 -21.64 2.74
C LEU A 12 -0.13 -22.21 1.66
N VAL A 13 0.42 -22.59 0.50
CA VAL A 13 -0.36 -23.21 -0.58
C VAL A 13 -0.98 -24.53 -0.13
N ILE A 14 -0.21 -25.37 0.56
CA ILE A 14 -0.69 -26.68 1.03
C ILE A 14 -1.66 -26.51 2.21
N GLY A 15 -1.29 -25.71 3.21
CA GLY A 15 -2.06 -25.55 4.44
C GLY A 15 -3.35 -24.74 4.28
N LEU A 16 -3.38 -23.80 3.33
CA LEU A 16 -4.54 -22.93 3.11
C LEU A 16 -5.11 -23.06 1.69
N GLY A 17 -4.26 -23.07 0.67
CA GLY A 17 -4.70 -23.13 -0.73
C GLY A 17 -5.43 -24.44 -1.07
N VAL A 18 -4.85 -25.59 -0.72
CA VAL A 18 -5.44 -26.91 -0.99
C VAL A 18 -6.82 -27.08 -0.32
N PRO A 19 -6.98 -26.92 1.00
CA PRO A 19 -8.29 -27.10 1.62
C PRO A 19 -9.32 -26.09 1.10
N LEU A 20 -8.90 -24.86 0.78
CA LEU A 20 -9.78 -23.88 0.17
C LEU A 20 -10.28 -24.35 -1.21
N VAL A 21 -9.38 -24.79 -2.10
CA VAL A 21 -9.76 -25.33 -3.42
C VAL A 21 -10.65 -26.56 -3.27
N MET A 22 -10.33 -27.44 -2.32
CA MET A 22 -11.10 -28.66 -2.07
C MET A 22 -12.53 -28.35 -1.61
N LEU A 23 -12.71 -27.33 -0.77
CA LEU A 23 -14.03 -26.84 -0.35
C LEU A 23 -14.89 -26.43 -1.56
N TRP A 24 -14.31 -25.67 -2.50
CA TRP A 24 -15.00 -25.26 -3.72
C TRP A 24 -15.39 -26.46 -4.59
N LEU A 25 -14.47 -27.39 -4.82
CA LEU A 25 -14.73 -28.59 -5.60
C LEU A 25 -15.86 -29.42 -5.00
N VAL A 26 -15.82 -29.66 -3.69
CA VAL A 26 -16.86 -30.42 -2.98
C VAL A 26 -18.21 -29.72 -3.08
N ALA A 27 -18.27 -28.40 -2.89
CA ALA A 27 -19.52 -27.63 -2.99
C ALA A 27 -20.12 -27.71 -4.41
N TYR A 28 -19.32 -27.57 -5.46
CA TYR A 28 -19.80 -27.70 -6.83
C TYR A 28 -20.22 -29.12 -7.18
N VAL A 29 -19.46 -30.13 -6.74
CA VAL A 29 -19.81 -31.54 -6.96
C VAL A 29 -21.10 -31.90 -6.23
N ASP A 30 -21.32 -31.39 -5.01
CA ASP A 30 -22.58 -31.58 -4.28
C ASP A 30 -23.78 -31.07 -5.09
N VAL A 31 -23.71 -29.83 -5.57
CA VAL A 31 -24.76 -29.23 -6.41
C VAL A 31 -24.94 -29.97 -7.73
N ALA A 32 -23.85 -30.43 -8.36
CA ALA A 32 -23.91 -31.18 -9.61
C ALA A 32 -24.57 -32.56 -9.42
N ARG A 33 -24.27 -33.25 -8.31
CA ARG A 33 -24.78 -34.58 -7.98
C ARG A 33 -26.23 -34.57 -7.49
N ARG A 34 -26.74 -33.45 -6.98
CA ARG A 34 -28.15 -33.29 -6.61
C ARG A 34 -29.08 -33.55 -7.79
N LYS A 35 -29.91 -34.60 -7.68
CA LYS A 35 -30.85 -35.03 -8.73
C LYS A 35 -32.23 -34.37 -8.60
N ASP A 36 -32.51 -33.79 -7.44
CA ASP A 36 -33.72 -33.09 -7.06
C ASP A 36 -33.82 -31.67 -7.65
N LEU A 37 -32.70 -31.11 -8.12
CA LEU A 37 -32.63 -29.76 -8.67
C LEU A 37 -32.71 -29.75 -10.20
N ARG A 38 -33.68 -28.99 -10.74
CA ARG A 38 -33.70 -28.60 -12.16
C ARG A 38 -32.43 -27.81 -12.50
N VAL A 39 -31.98 -27.90 -13.75
CA VAL A 39 -30.72 -27.27 -14.24
C VAL A 39 -30.61 -25.80 -13.84
N GLY A 40 -31.68 -25.00 -14.00
CA GLY A 40 -31.66 -23.59 -13.60
C GLY A 40 -31.40 -23.34 -12.11
N ARG A 41 -31.90 -24.21 -11.22
CA ARG A 41 -31.59 -24.13 -9.78
C ARG A 41 -30.15 -24.51 -9.48
N LYS A 42 -29.55 -25.43 -10.24
CA LYS A 42 -28.12 -25.74 -10.09
C LYS A 42 -27.25 -24.55 -10.44
N VAL A 43 -27.57 -23.84 -11.53
CA VAL A 43 -26.87 -22.62 -11.93
C VAL A 43 -27.02 -21.54 -10.85
N LEU A 44 -28.23 -21.36 -10.31
CA LEU A 44 -28.47 -20.41 -9.22
C LEU A 44 -27.64 -20.74 -7.97
N TRP A 45 -27.59 -22.01 -7.57
CA TRP A 45 -26.79 -22.46 -6.43
C TRP A 45 -25.29 -22.32 -6.67
N ALA A 46 -24.82 -22.69 -7.85
CA ALA A 46 -23.43 -22.50 -8.27
C ALA A 46 -23.03 -21.01 -8.24
N GLY A 47 -23.93 -20.13 -8.71
CA GLY A 47 -23.77 -18.69 -8.61
C GLY A 47 -23.76 -18.21 -7.16
N ALA A 48 -24.68 -18.67 -6.31
CA ALA A 48 -24.72 -18.29 -4.91
C ALA A 48 -23.45 -18.71 -4.14
N ILE A 49 -22.92 -19.91 -4.39
CA ILE A 49 -21.63 -20.37 -3.84
C ILE A 49 -20.51 -19.46 -4.33
N PHE A 50 -20.49 -19.13 -5.64
CA PHE A 50 -19.49 -18.25 -6.23
C PHE A 50 -19.50 -16.86 -5.61
N PHE A 51 -20.62 -16.16 -5.71
CA PHE A 51 -20.77 -14.79 -5.23
C PHE A 51 -20.69 -14.69 -3.71
N GLY A 52 -21.20 -15.69 -2.97
CA GLY A 52 -21.16 -15.73 -1.52
C GLY A 52 -19.74 -15.59 -0.95
N ALA A 53 -18.74 -16.19 -1.60
CA ALA A 53 -17.34 -16.05 -1.20
C ALA A 53 -16.84 -14.60 -1.33
N TYR A 54 -17.36 -13.82 -2.27
CA TYR A 54 -17.00 -12.41 -2.48
C TYR A 54 -17.81 -11.44 -1.62
N VAL A 55 -18.97 -11.84 -1.10
CA VAL A 55 -19.80 -11.00 -0.23
C VAL A 55 -19.02 -10.54 1.01
N GLY A 56 -18.22 -11.41 1.62
CA GLY A 56 -17.37 -11.03 2.76
C GLY A 56 -16.33 -9.97 2.40
N ILE A 57 -15.73 -10.07 1.21
CA ILE A 57 -14.77 -9.08 0.69
C ILE A 57 -15.48 -7.75 0.44
N ALA A 58 -16.64 -7.78 -0.21
CA ALA A 58 -17.44 -6.58 -0.46
C ALA A 58 -17.88 -5.92 0.86
N ALA A 59 -18.36 -6.69 1.82
CA ALA A 59 -18.73 -6.22 3.15
C ALA A 59 -17.54 -5.59 3.86
N TYR A 60 -16.36 -6.22 3.80
CA TYR A 60 -15.13 -5.64 4.33
C TYR A 60 -14.83 -4.29 3.68
N PHE A 61 -14.86 -4.17 2.36
CA PHE A 61 -14.60 -2.89 1.69
C PHE A 61 -15.61 -1.81 2.02
N VAL A 62 -16.89 -2.16 2.19
CA VAL A 62 -17.94 -1.22 2.59
C VAL A 62 -17.77 -0.75 4.02
N MET A 63 -17.41 -1.66 4.94
CA MET A 63 -17.23 -1.35 6.36
C MET A 63 -15.86 -0.75 6.67
N ARG A 64 -14.87 -0.96 5.80
CA ARG A 64 -13.51 -0.51 6.03
C ARG A 64 -13.49 1.03 5.99
N PRO A 65 -13.03 1.70 7.06
CA PRO A 65 -12.83 3.13 7.02
C PRO A 65 -11.80 3.47 5.93
N LEU A 66 -12.18 4.39 5.04
CA LEU A 66 -11.29 4.87 4.00
C LEU A 66 -10.06 5.53 4.66
N PRO A 67 -8.83 5.11 4.33
CA PRO A 67 -7.66 5.83 4.79
C PRO A 67 -7.71 7.27 4.25
N PRO A 68 -7.23 8.26 5.02
CA PRO A 68 -7.11 9.61 4.51
C PRO A 68 -6.30 9.58 3.21
N VAL A 69 -6.80 10.26 2.18
CA VAL A 69 -6.18 10.31 0.85
C VAL A 69 -4.78 10.92 1.00
N MET A 70 -3.75 10.07 0.97
CA MET A 70 -2.34 10.49 0.88
C MET A 70 -2.15 11.22 -0.45
N GLY A 71 -2.13 12.55 -0.39
CA GLY A 71 -2.08 13.41 -1.58
C GLY A 71 -2.58 14.84 -1.37
N LYS A 72 -3.19 15.14 -0.22
CA LYS A 72 -3.54 16.52 0.15
C LYS A 72 -2.84 17.04 1.41
N ASP A 73 -1.72 16.44 1.78
CA ASP A 73 -0.80 16.99 2.77
C ASP A 73 0.43 17.59 2.09
N ARG A 74 0.34 18.86 1.69
CA ARG A 74 1.50 19.70 1.34
C ARG A 74 2.47 19.92 2.53
N ARG A 75 2.24 19.29 3.68
CA ARG A 75 3.00 19.53 4.92
C ARG A 75 4.13 18.55 5.18
N ALA A 76 4.15 17.38 4.53
CA ALA A 76 5.05 16.30 4.94
C ALA A 76 6.39 16.21 4.17
N THR A 77 6.55 16.86 3.01
CA THR A 77 7.82 16.87 2.25
C THR A 77 8.45 18.25 2.06
N THR A 78 7.78 19.31 2.52
CA THR A 78 8.18 20.72 2.32
C THR A 78 9.01 21.37 3.44
N PRO A 79 9.15 20.88 4.70
CA PRO A 79 9.84 21.68 5.73
C PRO A 79 11.29 21.99 5.37
N ARG A 80 12.06 20.97 4.94
CA ARG A 80 13.51 21.09 4.82
C ARG A 80 13.95 21.95 3.65
N SER A 81 13.34 21.80 2.47
CA SER A 81 13.72 22.57 1.29
C SER A 81 13.29 24.03 1.39
N SER A 82 12.11 24.31 1.93
CA SER A 82 11.66 25.69 2.14
C SER A 82 12.44 26.41 3.23
N GLN A 83 12.79 25.72 4.32
CA GLN A 83 13.66 26.29 5.36
C GLN A 83 15.07 26.54 4.82
N LEU A 84 15.65 25.58 4.11
CA LEU A 84 16.97 25.75 3.50
C LEU A 84 17.04 26.92 2.52
N VAL A 85 16.02 27.11 1.69
CA VAL A 85 15.94 28.26 0.77
C VAL A 85 15.83 29.57 1.56
N ALA A 86 15.01 29.62 2.62
CA ALA A 86 14.87 30.80 3.45
C ALA A 86 16.19 31.16 4.19
N ASP A 87 16.89 30.16 4.71
CA ASP A 87 18.17 30.33 5.40
C ASP A 87 19.28 30.82 4.43
N LEU A 88 19.30 30.30 3.20
CA LEU A 88 20.24 30.75 2.16
C LEU A 88 19.96 32.18 1.69
N GLU A 89 18.69 32.58 1.59
CA GLU A 89 18.31 33.95 1.22
C GLU A 89 18.70 34.95 2.31
N SER A 90 18.43 34.63 3.58
CA SER A 90 18.85 35.42 4.75
C SER A 90 20.38 35.58 4.83
N LEU A 91 21.12 34.50 4.57
CA LEU A 91 22.58 34.52 4.56
C LEU A 91 23.14 35.39 3.42
N ARG A 92 22.53 35.32 2.23
CA ARG A 92 22.89 36.18 1.09
C ARG A 92 22.66 37.65 1.40
N GLN A 93 21.48 37.98 1.93
CA GLN A 93 21.14 39.35 2.28
C GLN A 93 22.13 39.95 3.30
N SER A 94 22.52 39.18 4.32
CA SER A 94 23.50 39.62 5.32
C SER A 94 24.90 39.87 4.75
N HIS A 95 25.29 39.14 3.71
CA HIS A 95 26.54 39.36 2.99
C HIS A 95 26.48 40.62 2.12
N ASP A 96 25.36 40.83 1.40
CA ASP A 96 25.17 42.01 0.56
C ASP A 96 25.09 43.30 1.39
N GLU A 97 24.61 43.21 2.64
CA GLU A 97 24.63 44.29 3.64
C GLU A 97 26.00 44.49 4.31
N GLY A 98 27.00 43.65 3.99
CA GLY A 98 28.37 43.74 4.53
C GLY A 98 28.53 43.28 5.98
N ALA A 99 27.50 42.63 6.56
CA ALA A 99 27.52 42.13 7.93
C ALA A 99 28.31 40.83 8.10
N VAL A 100 28.60 40.12 7.01
CA VAL A 100 29.34 38.85 6.98
C VAL A 100 30.45 38.93 5.94
N THR A 101 31.66 38.48 6.30
CA THR A 101 32.80 38.45 5.38
C THR A 101 32.61 37.39 4.29
N ALA A 102 33.26 37.54 3.14
CA ALA A 102 33.12 36.60 2.02
C ALA A 102 33.53 35.17 2.40
N ASP A 103 34.56 35.02 3.23
CA ASP A 103 35.04 33.71 3.69
C ASP A 103 34.03 33.04 4.63
N ASP A 104 33.44 33.79 5.56
CA ASP A 104 32.40 33.31 6.47
C ASP A 104 31.11 32.94 5.73
N TYR A 105 30.74 33.71 4.70
CA TYR A 105 29.59 33.42 3.85
C TYR A 105 29.74 32.07 3.12
N LEU A 106 30.91 31.83 2.53
CA LEU A 106 31.18 30.59 1.79
C LEU A 106 31.21 29.37 2.70
N ALA A 107 31.82 29.47 3.88
CA ALA A 107 31.84 28.40 4.87
C ALA A 107 30.41 28.02 5.32
N ARG A 108 29.58 29.02 5.63
CA ARG A 108 28.21 28.80 6.13
C ARG A 108 27.25 28.31 5.06
N LYS A 109 27.40 28.78 3.81
CA LYS A 109 26.65 28.28 2.64
C LYS A 109 26.94 26.80 2.36
N ARG A 110 28.21 26.40 2.48
CA ARG A 110 28.62 24.99 2.29
C ARG A 110 28.03 24.07 3.34
N ASP A 111 28.05 24.49 4.60
CA ASP A 111 27.43 23.78 5.72
C ASP A 111 25.91 23.58 5.50
N LEU A 112 25.20 24.64 5.12
CA LEU A 112 23.77 24.59 4.79
C LEU A 112 23.44 23.63 3.62
N LEU A 113 24.33 23.55 2.62
CA LEU A 113 24.19 22.64 1.48
C LEU A 113 24.66 21.21 1.78
N GLY A 114 25.21 20.93 2.97
CA GLY A 114 25.77 19.63 3.32
C GLY A 114 27.05 19.29 2.55
N LEU A 115 27.77 20.30 2.06
CA LEU A 115 29.02 20.19 1.31
C LEU A 115 30.20 20.48 2.24
N THR A 116 30.45 19.59 3.20
CA THR A 116 31.66 19.66 4.06
C THR A 116 32.89 19.33 3.25
#